data_AF-A0A6L9Z6B8-F1
#
_entry.id   AF-A0A6L9Z6B8-F1
#
_cell.length_a   1.000
_cell.length_b   1.000
_cell.length_c   1.000
_cell.angle_alpha   90.00
_cell.angle_beta   90.00
_cell.angle_gamma   90.00
#
_symmetry.space_group_name_H-M   'P 1'
#
loop_
_entity.id
_entity.type
_entity.pdbx_description
1 polymer ?
#
loop_
_entity_poly.entity_id
_entity_poly.type
_entity_poly.pdbx_seq_one_letter_code
_entity_poly.pdbx_strand_id
1 'polypeptide(L)'
;MLVEDNAGWHRSNKVKLPEGIKVEFLPPYSPGLQPAERLWKLVDEPLVNNCFDTIDEIEELLVKRCNVMSEMKEEIRNFTFYHWLASI
;
A
#
# COMPACT_ATOMS: atom_id res chain seq x y z
N MET A 1 -10.16 -9.64 -2.33
CA MET A 1 -8.84 -10.30 -2.24
C MET A 1 -7.86 -9.28 -1.70
N LEU A 2 -6.97 -9.70 -0.80
CA LEU A 2 -5.90 -8.90 -0.21
C LEU A 2 -4.56 -9.59 -0.54
N VAL A 3 -3.60 -8.85 -1.07
CA VAL A 3 -2.29 -9.38 -1.45
C VAL A 3 -1.25 -8.83 -0.49
N GLU A 4 -0.53 -9.71 0.18
CA GLU A 4 0.39 -9.37 1.27
C GLU A 4 1.79 -9.95 1.01
N ASP A 5 2.79 -9.31 1.61
CA ASP A 5 4.11 -9.89 1.72
C ASP A 5 4.17 -10.99 2.80
N ASN A 6 5.36 -11.56 3.00
CA ASN A 6 5.56 -12.66 3.92
C ASN A 6 5.96 -12.24 5.34
N ALA A 7 5.73 -10.99 5.76
CA ALA A 7 6.11 -10.55 7.10
C ALA A 7 5.43 -11.41 8.18
N GLY A 8 6.17 -11.67 9.28
CA GLY A 8 5.77 -12.66 10.28
C GLY A 8 4.42 -12.37 10.93
N TRP A 9 4.03 -11.10 11.05
CA TRP A 9 2.73 -10.71 11.59
C TRP A 9 1.56 -11.00 10.65
N HIS A 10 1.73 -10.96 9.31
CA HIS A 10 0.65 -11.30 8.37
C HIS A 10 0.32 -12.80 8.37
N ARG A 11 1.31 -13.65 8.68
CA ARG A 11 1.19 -15.12 8.71
C ARG A 11 1.03 -15.71 10.12
N SER A 12 0.83 -14.87 11.12
CA SER A 12 0.67 -15.33 12.50
C SER A 12 -0.67 -16.03 12.66
N ASN A 13 -0.69 -17.15 13.39
CA ASN A 13 -1.94 -17.84 13.79
C ASN A 13 -2.85 -16.97 14.69
N LYS A 14 -2.37 -15.81 15.15
CA LYS A 14 -3.16 -14.83 15.90
C LYS A 14 -3.99 -13.91 14.99
N VAL A 15 -3.70 -13.85 13.69
CA VAL A 15 -4.48 -13.07 12.73
C VAL A 15 -5.84 -13.73 12.53
N LYS A 16 -6.91 -12.97 12.76
CA LYS A 16 -8.28 -13.38 12.48
C LYS A 16 -8.75 -12.64 11.25
N LEU A 17 -8.92 -13.35 10.14
CA LEU A 17 -9.43 -12.75 8.91
C LEU A 17 -10.94 -12.54 9.00
N PRO A 18 -11.45 -11.32 8.72
CA PRO A 18 -12.88 -11.07 8.58
C PRO A 18 -13.49 -11.92 7.47
N GLU A 19 -14.79 -12.20 7.60
CA GLU A 19 -15.55 -12.88 6.54
C GLU A 19 -15.51 -12.07 5.23
N GLY A 20 -15.40 -12.77 4.09
CA GLY A 20 -15.32 -12.16 2.76
C GLY A 20 -13.93 -11.70 2.33
N ILE A 21 -12.91 -11.77 3.20
CA ILE A 21 -11.52 -11.45 2.84
C ILE A 21 -10.74 -12.74 2.56
N LYS A 22 -10.29 -12.88 1.31
CA LYS A 22 -9.28 -13.88 0.91
C LYS A 22 -7.92 -13.21 0.82
N VAL A 23 -6.91 -13.78 1.48
CA VAL A 23 -5.52 -13.31 1.45
C VAL A 23 -4.69 -14.20 0.53
N GLU A 24 -3.84 -13.59 -0.29
CA GLU A 24 -2.84 -14.26 -1.12
C GLU A 24 -1.45 -13.71 -0.77
N PHE A 25 -0.48 -14.60 -0.59
CA PHE A 25 0.90 -14.23 -0.24
C PHE A 25 1.78 -14.21 -1.47
N LEU A 26 2.53 -13.12 -1.64
CA LEU A 26 3.49 -13.00 -2.73
C LEU A 26 4.67 -13.97 -2.57
N PRO A 27 5.37 -14.34 -3.66
CA PRO A 27 6.65 -15.02 -3.54
C PRO A 27 7.65 -14.20 -2.70
N PRO A 28 8.56 -14.86 -1.96
CA PRO A 28 9.59 -14.14 -1.21
C PRO A 28 10.37 -13.15 -2.08
N TYR A 29 10.78 -12.02 -1.47
CA TYR A 29 11.62 -11.00 -2.11
C TYR A 29 11.07 -10.43 -3.43
N SER A 30 9.74 -10.33 -3.56
CA SER A 30 9.08 -9.84 -4.77
C SER A 30 8.33 -8.51 -4.56
N PRO A 31 8.97 -7.45 -4.03
CA PRO A 31 8.27 -6.19 -3.75
C PRO A 31 7.69 -5.54 -5.02
N GLY A 32 8.29 -5.77 -6.19
CA GLY A 32 7.76 -5.28 -7.47
C GLY A 32 6.38 -5.82 -7.85
N LEU A 33 5.91 -6.90 -7.20
CA LEU A 33 4.57 -7.47 -7.35
C LEU A 33 3.56 -6.90 -6.35
N GLN A 34 4.00 -6.19 -5.31
CA GLN A 34 3.12 -5.62 -4.30
C GLN A 34 2.57 -4.27 -4.78
N PRO A 35 1.25 -4.11 -4.96
CA PRO A 35 0.70 -2.85 -5.44
C PRO A 35 0.98 -1.65 -4.53
N ALA A 36 1.04 -1.86 -3.21
CA ALA A 36 1.38 -0.80 -2.25
C ALA A 36 2.77 -0.21 -2.51
N GLU A 37 3.76 -1.02 -2.94
CA GLU A 37 5.13 -0.55 -3.21
C GLU A 37 5.19 0.46 -4.37
N ARG A 38 4.22 0.41 -5.29
CA ARG A 38 4.12 1.37 -6.40
C ARG A 38 3.64 2.75 -5.93
N LEU A 39 2.93 2.81 -4.80
CA LEU A 39 2.34 4.04 -4.29
C LEU A 39 3.34 4.89 -3.49
N TRP A 40 4.41 4.31 -2.95
CA TRP A 40 5.37 5.04 -2.09
C TRP A 40 5.89 6.31 -2.74
N LYS A 41 6.24 6.28 -4.03
CA LYS A 41 6.69 7.49 -4.73
C LYS A 41 5.67 8.62 -4.71
N LEU A 42 4.38 8.30 -4.79
CA LEU A 42 3.31 9.29 -4.74
C LEU A 42 3.08 9.78 -3.31
N VAL A 43 3.18 8.89 -2.33
CA VAL A 43 2.99 9.21 -0.90
C VAL A 43 4.14 10.05 -0.35
N ASP A 44 5.38 9.73 -0.73
CA ASP A 44 6.60 10.35 -0.22
C ASP A 44 6.93 11.68 -0.90
N GLU A 45 6.44 11.92 -2.12
CA GLU A 45 6.66 13.16 -2.88
C GLU A 45 6.58 14.44 -2.04
N PRO A 46 5.51 14.70 -1.25
CA PRO A 46 5.42 15.89 -0.41
C PRO A 46 6.42 15.94 0.75
N LEU A 47 7.00 14.80 1.16
CA LEU A 47 7.97 14.73 2.24
C LEU A 47 9.40 15.05 1.77
N VAL A 48 9.70 14.75 0.51
CA VAL A 48 11.06 14.87 -0.04
C VAL A 48 11.58 16.30 0.09
N ASN A 49 12.82 16.44 0.57
CA ASN A 49 13.52 17.70 0.78
C ASN A 49 12.90 18.64 1.84
N ASN A 50 12.01 18.14 2.69
CA ASN A 50 11.47 18.88 3.82
C ASN A 50 12.04 18.35 5.15
N CYS A 51 12.06 19.21 6.16
CA CYS A 51 12.37 18.87 7.54
C CYS A 51 11.12 19.15 8.37
N PHE A 52 10.82 18.24 9.30
CA PHE A 52 9.66 18.31 10.18
C PHE A 52 10.14 18.16 11.62
N ASP A 53 9.53 18.91 12.54
CA ASP A 53 9.91 18.92 13.94
C ASP A 53 9.21 17.80 14.73
N THR A 54 8.07 17.32 14.22
CA THR A 54 7.26 16.29 14.86
C THR A 54 6.73 15.24 13.88
N ILE A 55 6.35 14.09 14.40
CA ILE A 55 5.65 13.05 13.62
C ILE A 55 4.25 13.53 13.20
N ASP A 56 3.58 14.32 14.05
CA ASP A 56 2.24 14.84 13.78
C ASP A 56 2.22 15.70 12.51
N GLU A 57 3.26 16.51 12.27
CA GLU A 57 3.41 17.30 11.05
C GLU A 57 3.51 16.40 9.79
N ILE A 58 4.26 15.30 9.88
CA ILE A 58 4.38 14.31 8.80
C ILE A 58 3.03 13.65 8.57
N GLU A 59 2.34 13.22 9.64
CA GLU A 59 1.04 12.56 9.56
C GLU A 59 -0.01 13.47 8.92
N GLU A 60 -0.14 14.72 9.38
CA GLU A 60 -1.09 15.68 8.80
C GLU A 60 -0.87 15.91 7.31
N LEU A 61 0.39 16.01 6.89
CA LEU A 61 0.76 16.19 5.49
C LEU A 61 0.42 14.94 4.67
N LEU A 62 0.76 13.75 5.17
CA LEU A 62 0.45 12.48 4.51
C LEU A 62 -1.05 12.22 4.43
N VAL A 63 -1.84 12.55 5.45
CA VAL A 63 -3.30 12.44 5.42
C VAL A 63 -3.87 13.32 4.31
N LYS A 64 -3.43 14.59 4.21
CA LYS A 64 -3.84 15.49 3.12
C LYS A 64 -3.46 14.91 1.75
N ARG A 65 -2.26 14.34 1.62
CA ARG A 65 -1.80 13.71 0.38
C ARG A 65 -2.65 12.48 0.01
N CYS A 66 -2.93 11.60 0.98
CA CYS A 66 -3.76 10.42 0.77
C CYS A 66 -5.19 10.77 0.36
N ASN A 67 -5.76 11.86 0.90
CA ASN A 67 -7.09 12.36 0.48
C ASN A 67 -7.09 12.89 -0.96
N VAL A 68 -5.99 13.47 -1.45
CA VAL A 68 -5.87 13.83 -2.87
C VAL A 68 -5.76 12.57 -3.71
N MET A 69 -4.92 11.62 -3.29
CA MET A 69 -4.71 10.37 -3.99
C MET A 69 -6.00 9.54 -4.09
N SER A 70 -6.88 9.55 -3.09
CA SER A 70 -8.15 8.81 -3.14
C SER A 70 -9.07 9.24 -4.29
N GLU A 71 -8.91 10.46 -4.79
CA GLU A 71 -9.64 10.99 -5.94
C GLU A 71 -8.95 10.67 -7.29
N MET A 72 -7.67 10.29 -7.29
CA MET A 72 -6.87 9.94 -8.48
C MET A 72 -7.10 8.49 -8.93
N LYS A 73 -8.36 8.13 -9.17
CA LYS A 73 -8.79 6.73 -9.36
C LYS A 73 -8.12 6.04 -10.55
N GLU A 74 -8.02 6.72 -11.68
CA GLU A 74 -7.45 6.13 -12.90
C GLU A 74 -5.93 6.02 -12.82
N GLU A 75 -5.26 7.02 -12.25
CA GLU A 75 -3.82 7.00 -12.03
C GLU A 75 -3.45 5.88 -11.07
N ILE A 76 -4.09 5.82 -9.89
CA ILE A 76 -3.86 4.72 -8.93
C ILE A 76 -4.08 3.38 -9.61
N ARG A 77 -5.20 3.21 -10.32
CA ARG A 77 -5.46 1.98 -11.07
C ARG A 77 -4.31 1.66 -12.03
N ASN A 78 -3.84 2.61 -12.82
CA ASN A 78 -2.75 2.39 -13.76
C ASN A 78 -1.42 2.02 -13.08
N PHE A 79 -1.16 2.52 -11.87
CA PHE A 79 0.02 2.17 -11.08
C PHE A 79 -0.08 0.81 -10.38
N THR A 80 -1.28 0.40 -9.96
CA THR A 80 -1.48 -0.76 -9.08
C THR A 80 -2.15 -1.95 -9.76
N PHE A 81 -2.71 -1.78 -10.96
CA PHE A 81 -3.43 -2.84 -11.65
C PHE A 81 -2.48 -3.75 -12.41
N TYR A 82 -2.15 -4.87 -11.79
CA TYR A 82 -1.42 -5.95 -12.44
C TYR A 82 -2.38 -6.87 -13.19
N HIS A 83 -2.03 -7.23 -14.43
CA HIS A 83 -2.80 -8.18 -15.25
C HIS A 83 -3.16 -9.50 -14.55
N TRP A 84 -2.29 -10.03 -13.68
CA TRP A 84 -2.54 -11.26 -12.93
C TRP A 84 -3.59 -11.10 -11.81
N LEU A 85 -3.84 -9.89 -11.31
CA LEU A 85 -4.93 -9.64 -10.34
C LEU A 85 -6.31 -9.88 -10.94
N ALA A 86 -6.45 -9.75 -12.28
CA ALA A 86 -7.70 -9.99 -12.98
C ALA A 86 -7.95 -11.46 -13.31
N SER A 87 -6.95 -12.33 -13.08
CA SER A 87 -6.96 -13.74 -13.45
C SER A 87 -7.10 -14.69 -12.25
N ILE A 88 -7.24 -14.16 -11.04
CA ILE A 88 -7.41 -14.87 -9.76
C ILE A 88 -8.77 -14.52 -9.18
#